data_AF-A0A7Y0Z6R0-F1
#
_entry.id   AF-A0A7Y0Z6R0-F1
#
_cell.length_a   1.000
_cell.length_b   1.000
_cell.length_c   1.000
_cell.angle_alpha   90.00
_cell.angle_beta   90.00
_cell.angle_gamma   90.00
#
_symmetry.space_group_name_H-M   'P 1'
#
loop_
_entity.id
_entity.type
_entity.pdbx_description
1 polymer ?
#
loop_
_entity_poly.entity_id
_entity_poly.type
_entity_poly.pdbx_seq_one_letter_code
_entity_poly.pdbx_strand_id
1 'polypeptide(L)'
;MSRSYKEIAETGVQDLYEVTSALESVRAIFTLMLETFPEDSTPHAFAQLGTIEITDWNTKVYQWCECMENELDDANAEAQNAAPLPHYLLDQRSNEVAEAISAERTHATRWWTHLNEMRRRKELPDWVAAGVGTHDEHDLMLESRKAVNQALFGSDDLGGAQQYREVAL
;
A
#
# COMPACT_ATOMS: atom_id res chain seq x y z
N MET A 1 6.37 10.35 -3.30
CA MET A 1 7.14 9.40 -2.46
C MET A 1 6.18 8.31 -2.01
N SER A 2 6.47 7.05 -2.34
CA SER A 2 5.72 5.91 -1.79
C SER A 2 6.13 5.73 -0.34
N ARG A 3 5.18 5.66 0.59
CA ARG A 3 5.48 5.29 1.99
C ARG A 3 6.02 3.86 2.01
N SER A 4 6.99 3.61 2.88
CA SER A 4 7.47 2.26 3.16
C SER A 4 6.40 1.46 3.89
N TYR A 5 6.46 0.13 3.80
CA TYR A 5 5.54 -0.75 4.53
C TYR A 5 5.61 -0.53 6.06
N LYS A 6 6.80 -0.18 6.58
CA LYS A 6 6.98 0.16 7.99
C LYS A 6 6.20 1.41 8.37
N GLU A 7 6.35 2.50 7.63
CA GLU A 7 5.62 3.75 7.89
C GLU A 7 4.09 3.57 7.78
N ILE A 8 3.64 2.69 6.87
CA ILE A 8 2.22 2.34 6.76
C ILE A 8 1.73 1.62 8.02
N ALA A 9 2.49 0.64 8.50
CA ALA A 9 2.14 -0.12 9.70
C ALA A 9 2.18 0.75 10.98
N GLU A 10 3.19 1.61 11.13
CA GLU A 10 3.28 2.60 12.23
C GLU A 10 2.08 3.58 12.21
N THR A 11 1.68 4.04 11.01
CA THR A 11 0.47 4.87 10.87
C THR A 11 -0.77 4.08 11.32
N GLY A 12 -0.88 2.80 10.97
CA GLY A 12 -2.02 1.96 11.38
C GLY A 12 -2.14 1.81 12.90
N VAL A 13 -1.02 1.67 13.62
CA VAL A 13 -1.02 1.66 15.11
C VAL A 13 -1.52 2.99 15.66
N GLN A 14 -1.05 4.11 15.09
CA GLN A 14 -1.49 5.44 15.50
C GLN A 14 -3.00 5.64 15.27
N ASP A 15 -3.53 5.19 14.13
CA ASP A 15 -4.96 5.25 13.82
C ASP A 15 -5.79 4.46 14.84
N LEU A 16 -5.31 3.30 15.30
CA LEU A 16 -6.00 2.53 16.34
C LEU A 16 -6.05 3.27 17.69
N TYR A 17 -4.99 3.99 18.06
CA TYR A 17 -5.02 4.86 19.25
C TYR A 17 -5.97 6.06 19.10
N GLU A 18 -6.14 6.59 17.89
CA GLU A 18 -7.15 7.61 17.66
C GLU A 18 -8.57 7.05 17.84
N VAL A 19 -8.80 5.80 17.41
CA VAL A 19 -10.06 5.09 17.65
C VAL A 19 -10.32 4.88 19.14
N THR A 20 -9.31 4.52 19.96
CA THR A 20 -9.51 4.38 21.41
C THR A 20 -9.94 5.71 22.05
N SER A 21 -9.31 6.83 21.67
CA SER A 21 -9.69 8.17 22.14
C SER A 21 -11.12 8.56 21.73
N ALA A 22 -11.53 8.20 20.51
CA ALA A 22 -12.90 8.41 20.05
C ALA A 22 -13.91 7.59 20.87
N LEU A 23 -13.60 6.31 21.15
CA LEU A 23 -14.45 5.45 21.97
C LEU A 23 -14.58 5.97 23.41
N GLU A 24 -13.52 6.53 24.00
CA GLU A 24 -13.59 7.18 25.31
C GLU A 24 -14.52 8.40 25.31
N SER A 25 -14.47 9.20 24.24
CA SER A 25 -15.37 10.34 24.08
C SER A 25 -16.84 9.90 24.02
N VAL A 26 -17.16 8.83 23.27
CA VAL A 26 -18.53 8.31 23.21
C VAL A 26 -18.95 7.67 24.54
N ARG A 27 -18.03 7.00 25.25
CA ARG A 27 -18.28 6.49 26.61
C ARG A 27 -18.72 7.62 27.55
N ALA A 28 -18.03 8.76 27.51
CA ALA A 28 -18.39 9.93 28.32
C ALA A 28 -19.82 10.43 28.01
N ILE A 29 -20.23 10.41 26.74
CA ILE A 29 -21.60 10.76 26.34
C ILE A 29 -22.61 9.79 26.98
N PHE A 30 -22.37 8.48 26.90
CA PHE A 30 -23.28 7.51 27.53
C PHE A 30 -23.31 7.63 29.05
N THR A 31 -22.17 7.88 29.70
CA THR A 31 -22.14 8.16 31.14
C THR A 31 -23.02 9.36 31.50
N LEU A 32 -22.90 10.48 30.77
CA LEU A 32 -23.76 11.65 30.98
C LEU A 32 -25.24 11.33 30.77
N MET A 33 -25.58 10.52 29.75
CA MET A 33 -26.95 10.09 29.51
C MET A 33 -27.50 9.24 30.67
N LEU A 34 -26.70 8.32 31.21
CA LEU A 34 -27.10 7.49 32.36
C LEU A 34 -27.35 8.32 33.62
N GLU A 35 -26.56 9.38 33.83
CA GLU A 35 -26.71 10.30 34.97
C GLU A 35 -27.89 11.27 34.79
N THR A 36 -28.23 11.62 33.55
CA THR A 36 -29.25 12.65 33.25
C THR A 36 -30.65 12.07 33.13
N PHE A 37 -30.80 10.88 32.54
CA PHE A 37 -32.10 10.31 32.22
C PHE A 37 -32.56 9.25 33.25
N PRO A 38 -33.85 9.21 33.61
CA PRO A 38 -34.41 8.21 34.52
C PRO A 38 -34.18 6.77 34.04
N GLU A 39 -34.00 5.83 34.96
CA GLU A 39 -33.70 4.42 34.66
C GLU A 39 -34.75 3.72 33.78
N ASP A 40 -36.01 4.13 33.90
CA ASP A 40 -37.15 3.57 33.14
C ASP A 40 -37.33 4.20 31.75
N SER A 41 -36.46 5.14 31.37
CA SER A 41 -36.55 5.87 30.10
C SER A 41 -35.79 5.19 28.96
N THR A 42 -36.29 5.34 27.74
CA THR A 42 -35.61 4.83 26.53
C THR A 42 -34.18 5.37 26.34
N PRO A 43 -33.88 6.65 26.58
CA PRO A 43 -32.50 7.15 26.50
C PRO A 43 -31.54 6.49 27.50
N HIS A 44 -32.00 6.17 28.71
CA HIS A 44 -31.19 5.47 29.71
C HIS A 44 -30.88 4.04 29.25
N ALA A 45 -31.88 3.30 28.79
CA ALA A 45 -31.68 1.95 28.23
C ALA A 45 -30.72 1.95 27.03
N PHE A 46 -30.83 2.94 26.15
CA PHE A 46 -29.90 3.12 25.02
C PHE A 46 -28.46 3.36 25.50
N ALA A 47 -28.27 4.22 26.50
CA ALA A 47 -26.95 4.51 27.05
C ALA A 47 -26.33 3.30 27.77
N GLN A 48 -27.14 2.46 28.43
CA GLN A 48 -26.68 1.19 29.01
C GLN A 48 -26.15 0.25 27.92
N LEU A 49 -26.92 0.04 26.86
CA LEU A 49 -26.50 -0.79 25.73
C LEU A 49 -25.23 -0.24 25.08
N GLY A 50 -25.21 1.06 24.81
CA GLY A 50 -24.05 1.74 24.24
C GLY A 50 -22.79 1.61 25.08
N THR A 51 -22.91 1.63 26.41
CA THR A 51 -21.77 1.44 27.33
C THR A 51 -21.19 0.02 27.24
N ILE A 52 -22.05 -1.00 27.13
CA ILE A 52 -21.62 -2.40 26.96
C ILE A 52 -20.87 -2.56 25.64
N GLU A 53 -21.47 -2.10 24.54
CA GLU A 53 -20.88 -2.21 23.19
C GLU A 53 -19.54 -1.47 23.11
N ILE A 54 -19.45 -0.26 23.65
CA ILE A 54 -18.18 0.48 23.66
C ILE A 54 -17.12 -0.23 24.48
N THR A 55 -17.47 -0.84 25.61
CA THR A 55 -16.49 -1.55 26.44
C THR A 55 -15.90 -2.77 25.71
N ASP A 56 -16.73 -3.51 24.98
CA ASP A 56 -16.29 -4.62 24.13
C ASP A 56 -15.39 -4.14 22.99
N TRP A 57 -15.82 -3.11 22.25
CA TRP A 57 -15.02 -2.53 21.17
C TRP A 57 -13.69 -1.95 21.65
N ASN A 58 -13.70 -1.25 22.78
CA ASN A 58 -12.50 -0.65 23.36
C ASN A 58 -11.49 -1.73 23.74
N THR A 59 -11.95 -2.84 24.33
CA THR A 59 -11.10 -4.00 24.65
C THR A 59 -10.47 -4.62 23.40
N LYS A 60 -11.26 -4.80 22.32
CA LYS A 60 -10.76 -5.33 21.06
C LYS A 60 -9.71 -4.42 20.41
N VAL A 61 -9.96 -3.12 20.37
CA VAL A 61 -9.02 -2.15 19.79
C VAL A 61 -7.71 -2.14 20.58
N TYR A 62 -7.74 -2.18 21.91
CA TYR A 62 -6.52 -2.29 22.71
C TYR A 62 -5.73 -3.58 22.42
N GLN A 63 -6.41 -4.72 22.27
CA GLN A 63 -5.75 -5.98 21.89
C GLN A 63 -5.11 -5.88 20.51
N TRP A 64 -5.73 -5.16 19.56
CA TRP A 64 -5.14 -4.93 18.24
C TRP A 64 -3.93 -4.00 18.30
N CYS A 65 -3.97 -2.92 19.10
CA CYS A 65 -2.80 -2.08 19.33
C CYS A 65 -1.62 -2.91 19.85
N GLU A 66 -1.84 -3.68 20.92
CA GLU A 66 -0.79 -4.51 21.54
C GLU A 66 -0.24 -5.56 20.55
N CYS A 67 -1.12 -6.22 19.79
CA CYS A 67 -0.70 -7.20 18.79
C CYS A 67 0.15 -6.55 17.69
N MET A 68 -0.29 -5.41 17.14
CA MET A 68 0.44 -4.73 16.07
C MET A 68 1.77 -4.18 16.56
N GLU A 69 1.83 -3.61 17.78
CA GLU A 69 3.09 -3.11 18.37
C GLU A 69 4.10 -4.24 18.56
N ASN A 70 3.68 -5.38 19.13
CA ASN A 70 4.56 -6.53 19.32
C ASN A 70 5.09 -7.06 17.98
N GLU A 71 4.23 -7.20 16.96
CA GLU A 71 4.66 -7.63 15.63
C GLU A 71 5.63 -6.63 14.98
N LEU A 72 5.42 -5.32 15.21
CA LEU A 72 6.30 -4.28 14.68
C LEU A 72 7.67 -4.31 15.37
N ASP A 73 7.69 -4.51 16.68
CA ASP A 73 8.91 -4.65 17.48
C ASP A 73 9.69 -5.90 17.08
N ASP A 74 9.02 -7.04 16.93
CA ASP A 74 9.62 -8.29 16.45
C ASP A 74 10.21 -8.11 15.04
N ALA A 75 9.45 -7.54 14.10
CA ALA A 75 9.93 -7.27 12.74
C ALA A 75 11.13 -6.32 12.73
N ASN A 76 11.14 -5.32 13.62
CA ASN A 76 12.24 -4.37 13.73
C ASN A 76 13.48 -5.04 14.37
N ALA A 77 13.30 -5.92 15.35
CA ALA A 77 14.37 -6.74 15.93
C ALA A 77 14.93 -7.72 14.90
N GLU A 78 14.10 -8.38 14.11
CA GLU A 78 14.53 -9.24 13.00
C GLU A 78 15.32 -8.44 11.96
N ALA A 79 14.84 -7.26 11.57
CA ALA A 79 15.55 -6.40 10.62
C ALA A 79 16.92 -5.92 11.15
N GLN A 80 17.05 -5.66 12.45
CA GLN A 80 18.32 -5.28 13.09
C GLN A 80 19.29 -6.45 13.21
N ASN A 81 18.79 -7.66 13.46
CA ASN A 81 19.60 -8.87 13.60
C ASN A 81 19.88 -9.59 12.27
N ALA A 82 19.14 -9.25 11.21
CA ALA A 82 19.38 -9.76 9.89
C ALA A 82 20.77 -9.28 9.41
N ALA A 83 21.65 -10.25 9.15
CA ALA A 83 22.89 -9.96 8.45
C ALA A 83 22.52 -9.28 7.11
N PRO A 84 23.19 -8.17 6.74
CA PRO A 84 22.99 -7.57 5.43
C PRO A 84 23.08 -8.67 4.39
N LEU A 85 22.05 -8.80 3.55
CA LEU A 85 22.08 -9.78 2.48
C LEU A 85 23.38 -9.57 1.72
N PRO A 86 24.24 -10.60 1.60
CA PRO A 86 25.51 -10.44 0.94
C PRO A 86 25.25 -9.92 -0.47
N HIS A 87 26.04 -8.93 -0.91
CA HIS A 87 25.74 -8.12 -2.10
C HIS A 87 25.38 -8.94 -3.35
N TYR A 88 25.92 -10.15 -3.50
CA TYR A 88 25.57 -11.05 -4.61
C TYR A 88 24.09 -11.50 -4.62
N LEU A 89 23.43 -11.64 -3.47
CA LEU A 89 22.01 -12.01 -3.38
C LEU A 89 21.09 -10.81 -3.65
N LEU A 90 21.51 -9.61 -3.25
CA LEU A 90 20.80 -8.37 -3.59
C LEU A 90 20.87 -8.10 -5.10
N ASP A 91 22.05 -8.30 -5.69
CA ASP A 91 22.28 -8.19 -7.12
C ASP A 91 21.48 -9.26 -7.89
N GLN A 92 21.46 -10.51 -7.42
CA GLN A 92 20.66 -11.57 -8.01
C GLN A 92 19.15 -11.24 -8.03
N ARG A 93 18.58 -10.80 -6.90
CA ARG A 93 17.15 -10.42 -6.83
C ARG A 93 16.84 -9.22 -7.71
N SER A 94 17.74 -8.23 -7.75
CA SER A 94 17.60 -7.07 -8.65
C SER A 94 17.60 -7.50 -10.12
N ASN A 95 18.45 -8.47 -10.48
CA ASN A 95 18.52 -9.03 -11.82
C ASN A 95 17.27 -9.83 -12.18
N GLU A 96 16.75 -10.68 -11.29
CA GLU A 96 15.51 -11.44 -11.52
C GLU A 96 14.31 -10.51 -11.76
N VAL A 97 14.20 -9.42 -10.99
CA VAL A 97 13.15 -8.41 -11.17
C VAL A 97 13.34 -7.68 -12.51
N ALA A 98 14.56 -7.31 -12.88
CA ALA A 98 14.86 -6.67 -14.16
C ALA A 98 14.52 -7.59 -15.35
N GLU A 99 14.82 -8.88 -15.26
CA GLU A 99 14.48 -9.88 -16.28
C GLU A 99 12.96 -10.04 -16.44
N ALA A 100 12.23 -10.14 -15.33
CA ALA A 100 10.77 -10.26 -15.36
C ALA A 100 10.12 -9.02 -16.00
N ILE A 101 10.58 -7.81 -15.64
CA ILE A 101 10.07 -6.56 -16.22
C ILE A 101 10.44 -6.47 -17.71
N SER A 102 11.64 -6.91 -18.10
CA SER A 102 12.05 -6.94 -19.51
C SER A 102 11.17 -7.87 -20.36
N ALA A 103 10.85 -9.06 -19.81
CA ALA A 103 9.96 -10.02 -20.47
C ALA A 103 8.55 -9.44 -20.64
N GLU A 104 7.97 -8.86 -19.59
CA GLU A 104 6.66 -8.20 -19.64
C GLU A 104 6.63 -7.09 -20.70
N ARG A 105 7.63 -6.21 -20.71
CA ARG A 105 7.71 -5.08 -21.66
C ARG A 105 7.86 -5.54 -23.11
N THR A 106 8.55 -6.66 -23.34
CA THR A 106 8.66 -7.28 -24.66
C THR A 106 7.28 -7.76 -25.13
N HIS A 107 6.52 -8.41 -24.24
CA HIS A 107 5.15 -8.80 -24.51
C HIS A 107 4.25 -7.60 -24.79
N ALA A 108 4.25 -6.58 -23.93
CA ALA A 108 3.45 -5.37 -24.10
C ALA A 108 3.73 -4.65 -25.43
N THR A 109 5.00 -4.53 -25.83
CA THR A 109 5.39 -3.90 -27.10
C THR A 109 4.90 -4.69 -28.33
N ARG A 110 4.91 -6.03 -28.24
CA ARG A 110 4.38 -6.91 -29.29
C ARG A 110 2.86 -6.76 -29.42
N TRP A 111 2.16 -6.70 -28.30
CA TRP A 111 0.71 -6.48 -28.25
C TRP A 111 0.32 -5.12 -28.83
N TRP A 112 1.03 -4.05 -28.43
CA TRP A 112 0.81 -2.72 -28.98
C TRP A 112 1.00 -2.69 -30.51
N THR A 113 2.05 -3.36 -31.02
CA THR A 113 2.29 -3.49 -32.46
C THR A 113 1.12 -4.17 -33.17
N HIS A 114 0.63 -5.30 -32.65
CA HIS A 114 -0.51 -6.01 -33.23
C HIS A 114 -1.79 -5.17 -33.21
N LEU A 115 -2.07 -4.48 -32.10
CA LEU A 115 -3.24 -3.61 -32.00
C LEU A 115 -3.15 -2.42 -32.98
N ASN A 116 -1.96 -1.83 -33.14
CA ASN A 116 -1.75 -0.77 -34.11
C ASN A 116 -1.94 -1.26 -35.56
N GLU A 117 -1.48 -2.46 -35.91
CA GLU A 117 -1.72 -3.07 -37.22
C GLU A 117 -3.22 -3.33 -37.47
N MET A 118 -3.92 -3.94 -36.51
CA MET A 118 -5.36 -4.20 -36.61
C MET A 118 -6.17 -2.90 -36.73
N ARG A 119 -5.79 -1.87 -35.98
CA ARG A 119 -6.37 -0.52 -36.10
C ARG A 119 -6.20 0.04 -37.51
N ARG A 120 -4.98 -0.01 -38.08
CA ARG A 120 -4.71 0.50 -39.44
C ARG A 120 -5.46 -0.27 -40.51
N ARG A 121 -5.69 -1.58 -40.30
CA ARG A 121 -6.49 -2.43 -41.19
C ARG A 121 -8.01 -2.29 -40.98
N LYS A 122 -8.46 -1.49 -40.01
CA LYS A 122 -9.87 -1.36 -39.61
C LYS A 122 -10.50 -2.70 -39.17
N GLU A 123 -9.68 -3.56 -38.58
CA GLU A 123 -10.10 -4.86 -38.04
C GLU A 123 -10.55 -4.75 -36.56
N LEU A 124 -10.32 -3.60 -35.93
CA LEU A 124 -10.81 -3.30 -34.58
C LEU A 124 -12.20 -2.65 -34.65
N PRO A 125 -13.11 -2.97 -33.70
CA PRO A 125 -14.35 -2.22 -33.53
C PRO A 125 -14.09 -0.73 -33.30
N ASP A 126 -14.95 0.14 -33.85
CA ASP A 126 -14.77 1.60 -33.81
C ASP A 126 -14.60 2.17 -32.39
N TRP A 127 -15.27 1.56 -31.40
CA TRP A 127 -15.16 1.96 -30.00
C TRP A 127 -13.81 1.58 -29.35
N VAL A 128 -13.10 0.59 -29.89
CA VAL A 128 -11.74 0.19 -29.44
C VAL A 128 -10.67 1.03 -30.17
N ALA A 129 -10.89 1.32 -31.44
CA ALA A 129 -9.95 2.05 -32.29
C ALA A 129 -9.72 3.52 -31.89
N ALA A 130 -10.60 4.07 -31.02
CA ALA A 130 -10.56 5.47 -30.59
C ALA A 130 -9.37 5.83 -29.67
N GLY A 131 -8.65 4.84 -29.12
CA GLY A 131 -7.50 5.11 -28.23
C GLY A 131 -6.37 4.08 -28.27
N VAL A 132 -6.66 2.84 -28.67
CA VAL A 132 -5.71 1.71 -28.59
C VAL A 132 -4.76 1.67 -29.78
N GLY A 133 -3.46 1.45 -29.54
CA GLY A 133 -2.45 1.36 -30.60
C GLY A 133 -2.10 2.71 -31.22
N THR A 134 -2.33 3.80 -30.47
CA THR A 134 -1.98 5.18 -30.87
C THR A 134 -0.55 5.52 -30.45
N HIS A 135 0.01 6.57 -31.06
CA HIS A 135 1.35 7.05 -30.69
C HIS A 135 1.34 7.68 -29.29
N ASP A 136 0.29 8.41 -28.95
CA ASP A 136 0.12 9.04 -27.63
C ASP A 136 0.07 8.00 -26.49
N GLU A 137 -0.62 6.87 -26.69
CA GLU A 137 -0.62 5.75 -25.72
C GLU A 137 0.77 5.14 -25.55
N HIS A 138 1.52 5.04 -26.65
CA HIS A 138 2.89 4.52 -26.62
C HIS A 138 3.82 5.46 -25.84
N ASP A 139 3.70 6.76 -26.02
CA ASP A 139 4.52 7.74 -25.33
C ASP A 139 4.21 7.77 -23.82
N LEU A 140 2.92 7.72 -23.45
CA LEU A 140 2.49 7.56 -22.06
C LEU A 140 3.04 6.28 -21.43
N MET A 141 3.06 5.17 -22.18
CA MET A 141 3.68 3.92 -21.72
C MET A 141 5.19 4.09 -21.49
N LEU A 142 5.91 4.80 -22.37
CA LEU A 142 7.35 5.06 -22.19
C LEU A 142 7.63 5.93 -20.96
N GLU A 143 6.83 6.97 -20.72
CA GLU A 143 6.93 7.81 -19.52
C GLU A 143 6.68 7.01 -18.24
N SER A 144 5.62 6.19 -18.23
CA SER A 144 5.31 5.30 -17.11
C SER A 144 6.45 4.31 -16.85
N ARG A 145 7.06 3.74 -17.91
CA ARG A 145 8.23 2.86 -17.79
C ARG A 145 9.42 3.57 -17.13
N LYS A 146 9.71 4.82 -17.51
CA LYS A 146 10.79 5.61 -16.89
C LYS A 146 10.51 5.91 -15.42
N ALA A 147 9.28 6.29 -15.09
CA ALA A 147 8.88 6.53 -13.71
C ALA A 147 9.05 5.27 -12.83
N VAL A 148 8.66 4.10 -13.35
CA VAL A 148 8.86 2.82 -12.68
C VAL A 148 10.35 2.48 -12.54
N ASN A 149 11.16 2.69 -13.59
CA ASN A 149 12.59 2.41 -13.52
C ASN A 149 13.30 3.32 -12.50
N GLN A 150 12.94 4.60 -12.46
CA GLN A 150 13.45 5.53 -11.46
C GLN A 150 13.05 5.12 -10.04
N ALA A 151 11.81 4.68 -9.84
CA ALA A 151 11.33 4.24 -8.53
C ALA A 151 12.01 2.95 -8.03
N LEU A 152 12.32 2.01 -8.93
CA LEU A 152 12.85 0.69 -8.58
C LEU A 152 14.39 0.62 -8.62
N PHE A 153 15.00 1.26 -9.60
CA PHE A 153 16.44 1.15 -9.88
C PHE A 153 17.20 2.47 -9.72
N GLY A 154 16.50 3.61 -9.64
CA GLY A 154 17.13 4.94 -9.59
C GLY A 154 17.77 5.35 -10.92
N SER A 155 17.34 4.73 -12.03
CA SER A 155 17.81 5.05 -13.37
C SER A 155 16.66 4.97 -14.37
N ASP A 156 16.80 5.60 -15.54
CA ASP A 156 15.77 5.54 -16.59
C ASP A 156 15.68 4.16 -17.27
N ASP A 157 16.67 3.29 -17.03
CA ASP A 157 16.78 1.95 -17.61
C ASP A 157 16.67 0.84 -16.55
N LEU A 158 16.54 -0.41 -16.98
CA LEU A 158 16.49 -1.59 -16.10
C LEU A 158 17.86 -1.98 -15.52
N GLY A 159 18.71 -1.00 -15.19
CA GLY A 159 19.98 -1.22 -14.48
C GLY A 159 21.06 -2.01 -15.25
N GLY A 160 20.84 -2.36 -16.52
CA GLY A 160 21.68 -3.29 -17.28
C GLY A 160 23.13 -2.86 -17.58
N ALA A 161 23.61 -1.74 -17.05
CA ALA A 161 24.99 -1.28 -17.24
C ALA A 161 25.58 -0.50 -16.06
N GLN A 162 25.02 -0.58 -14.84
CA GLN A 162 25.69 -0.01 -13.67
C GLN A 162 26.69 -1.02 -13.11
N GLN A 163 27.86 -1.10 -13.75
CA GLN A 163 29.05 -1.60 -13.06
C GLN A 163 29.31 -0.69 -11.86
N TYR A 164 29.04 -1.22 -10.67
CA TYR A 164 29.22 -0.58 -9.36
C TYR A 164 28.27 0.59 -9.06
N ARG A 165 27.33 0.36 -8.13
CA ARG A 165 26.80 1.44 -7.29
C ARG A 165 27.96 1.97 -6.45
N GLU A 166 28.46 3.16 -6.77
CA GLU A 166 29.25 3.93 -5.80
C GLU A 166 28.31 4.30 -4.65
N VAL A 167 28.54 3.68 -3.49
CA VAL A 167 27.96 4.12 -2.23
C VAL A 167 28.79 5.33 -1.78
N ALA A 168 28.18 6.51 -1.77
CA ALA A 168 28.76 7.67 -1.09
C ALA A 168 28.87 7.36 0.40
N LEU A 169 30.10 7.38 0.94
CA LEU A 169 30.42 7.26 2.36
C LEU A 169 29.94 8.48 3.15
#